data_AF-A0A962J2I2-F1
#
_entry.id   AF-A0A962J2I2-F1
#
_cell.length_a   1.000
_cell.length_b   1.000
_cell.length_c   1.000
_cell.angle_alpha   90.00
_cell.angle_beta   90.00
_cell.angle_gamma   90.00
#
_symmetry.space_group_name_H-M   'P 1'
#
loop_
_entity.id
_entity.type
_entity.pdbx_description
1 polymer ?
#
loop_
_entity_poly.entity_id
_entity_poly.type
_entity_poly.pdbx_seq_one_letter_code
_entity_poly.pdbx_strand_id
1 'polypeptide(L)'
;VYLVENGSGEIADIVLPVSGYGLWGTLYGYLALEGDGNTVKGIGFYEQKETPGLGGEVTNPRWKGLWPGKQVYDGNGEVALSVIKGVGQGVHQVDGLAGASLTSRGVDNLIEYWMGPKGFGPFLKNLTNSLAG
;
A
#
# COMPACT_ATOMS: atom_id res chain seq x y z
N VAL A 1 -13.16 -4.16 3.10
CA VAL A 1 -12.17 -5.15 2.63
C VAL A 1 -12.87 -6.05 1.64
N TYR A 2 -12.17 -6.46 0.57
CA TYR A 2 -12.64 -7.49 -0.35
C TYR A 2 -11.63 -8.64 -0.33
N LEU A 3 -12.12 -9.87 -0.19
CA LEU A 3 -11.31 -11.09 -0.27
C LEU A 3 -11.64 -11.76 -1.60
N VAL A 4 -10.61 -12.06 -2.39
CA VAL A 4 -10.76 -12.73 -3.68
C VAL A 4 -10.26 -14.15 -3.50
N GLU A 5 -11.14 -15.12 -3.75
CA GLU A 5 -10.80 -16.54 -3.67
C GLU A 5 -10.42 -17.08 -5.06
N ASN A 6 -9.50 -18.03 -5.10
CA ASN A 6 -9.21 -18.82 -6.30
C ASN A 6 -10.22 -19.96 -6.48
N GLY A 7 -10.03 -20.77 -7.53
CA GLY A 7 -10.91 -21.91 -7.81
C GLY A 7 -10.90 -23.04 -6.76
N SER A 8 -9.91 -23.06 -5.85
CA SER A 8 -9.84 -23.98 -4.72
C SER A 8 -10.50 -23.43 -3.45
N GLY A 9 -11.00 -22.19 -3.46
CA GLY A 9 -11.58 -21.52 -2.29
C GLY A 9 -10.53 -20.93 -1.35
N GLU A 10 -9.27 -20.86 -1.75
CA GLU A 10 -8.20 -20.20 -0.99
C GLU A 10 -8.20 -18.70 -1.31
N ILE A 11 -7.92 -17.87 -0.30
CA ILE A 11 -7.79 -16.43 -0.50
C ILE A 11 -6.54 -16.17 -1.36
N ALA A 12 -6.78 -15.72 -2.59
CA ALA A 12 -5.73 -15.34 -3.53
C ALA A 12 -5.29 -13.88 -3.31
N ASP A 13 -6.24 -12.98 -3.08
CA ASP A 13 -5.97 -11.55 -2.90
C ASP A 13 -6.80 -10.92 -1.77
N ILE A 14 -6.21 -9.91 -1.13
CA ILE A 14 -6.84 -9.09 -0.10
C ILE A 14 -6.80 -7.64 -0.56
N VAL A 15 -7.98 -7.03 -0.77
CA VAL A 15 -8.09 -5.63 -1.21
C VAL A 15 -8.59 -4.75 -0.07
N LEU A 16 -7.74 -3.80 0.33
CA LEU A 16 -7.92 -2.94 1.49
C LEU A 16 -8.21 -1.51 1.04
N PRO A 17 -9.36 -0.90 1.40
CA PRO A 17 -9.59 0.52 1.17
C PRO A 17 -8.68 1.33 2.08
N VAL A 18 -7.91 2.24 1.51
CA VAL A 18 -6.96 3.09 2.24
C VAL A 18 -7.18 4.55 1.87
N SER A 19 -6.99 5.43 2.83
CA SER A 19 -7.05 6.87 2.59
C SER A 19 -6.15 7.66 3.53
N GLY A 20 -5.73 8.85 3.09
CA GLY A 20 -4.82 9.69 3.86
C GLY A 20 -4.61 11.04 3.21
N TYR A 21 -4.13 12.01 3.98
CA TYR A 21 -3.89 13.35 3.48
C TYR A 21 -2.63 13.39 2.60
N GLY A 22 -2.79 13.87 1.36
CA GLY A 22 -1.70 14.36 0.52
C GLY A 22 -1.35 15.81 0.86
N LEU A 23 -0.95 16.60 -0.14
CA LEU A 23 -0.69 18.03 0.05
C LEU A 23 -1.98 18.88 0.04
N TRP A 24 -2.83 18.67 -0.96
CA TRP A 24 -4.00 19.52 -1.22
C TRP A 24 -5.31 18.88 -0.80
N GLY A 25 -5.34 17.57 -0.58
CA GLY A 25 -6.53 16.87 -0.12
C GLY A 25 -6.30 15.41 0.23
N THR A 26 -7.39 14.73 0.53
CA THR A 26 -7.37 13.30 0.82
C THR A 26 -7.16 12.50 -0.46
N LEU A 27 -6.25 11.54 -0.40
CA LEU A 27 -6.07 10.47 -1.35
C LEU A 27 -6.98 9.32 -0.91
N TYR A 28 -7.84 8.82 -1.81
CA TYR A 28 -8.65 7.62 -1.60
C TYR A 28 -8.27 6.55 -2.59
N GLY A 29 -8.04 5.34 -2.09
CA GLY A 29 -7.53 4.26 -2.92
C GLY A 29 -7.70 2.88 -2.31
N TYR A 30 -7.05 1.94 -2.96
CA TYR A 30 -6.95 0.55 -2.55
C TYR A 30 -5.49 0.11 -2.55
N LEU A 31 -5.12 -0.65 -1.52
CA LEU A 31 -3.93 -1.48 -1.49
C LEU A 31 -4.38 -2.93 -1.66
N ALA A 32 -3.86 -3.61 -2.68
CA ALA A 32 -4.08 -5.03 -2.89
C ALA A 32 -2.85 -5.81 -2.43
N LEU A 33 -3.07 -6.82 -1.61
CA LEU A 33 -2.06 -7.77 -1.14
C LEU A 33 -2.38 -9.15 -1.70
N GLU A 34 -1.37 -10.00 -1.82
CA GLU A 34 -1.54 -11.44 -2.05
C GLU A 34 -2.18 -12.10 -0.80
N GLY A 35 -2.57 -13.37 -0.94
CA GLY A 35 -3.18 -14.16 0.13
C GLY A 35 -2.32 -14.31 1.39
N ASP A 36 -1.01 -14.03 1.30
CA ASP A 36 -0.09 -14.00 2.44
C ASP A 36 -0.29 -12.78 3.36
N GLY A 37 -1.08 -11.79 2.94
CA GLY A 37 -1.34 -10.57 3.70
C GLY A 37 -0.13 -9.66 3.87
N ASN A 38 0.94 -9.84 3.09
CA ASN A 38 2.19 -9.10 3.19
C ASN A 38 2.71 -8.62 1.83
N THR A 39 2.67 -9.48 0.81
CA THR A 39 3.18 -9.17 -0.52
C THR A 39 2.20 -8.26 -1.25
N VAL A 40 2.67 -7.10 -1.69
CA VAL A 40 1.87 -6.12 -2.41
C VAL A 40 1.63 -6.61 -3.83
N LYS A 41 0.36 -6.72 -4.21
CA LYS A 41 -0.08 -6.97 -5.59
C LYS A 41 -0.24 -5.69 -6.39
N GLY A 42 -0.57 -4.58 -5.72
CA GLY A 42 -0.59 -3.25 -6.31
C GLY A 42 -1.29 -2.21 -5.46
N ILE A 43 -1.22 -0.96 -5.91
CA ILE A 43 -1.91 0.17 -5.29
C ILE A 43 -2.63 0.98 -6.37
N GLY A 44 -3.74 1.62 -6.02
CA GLY A 44 -4.43 2.55 -6.91
C GLY A 44 -5.24 3.58 -6.15
N PHE A 45 -5.18 4.83 -6.61
CA PHE A 45 -6.00 5.93 -6.10
C PHE A 45 -7.09 6.28 -7.11
N TYR A 46 -8.34 6.29 -6.67
CA TYR A 46 -9.51 6.60 -7.51
C TYR A 46 -10.01 8.03 -7.31
N GLU A 47 -9.66 8.67 -6.19
CA GLU A 47 -9.98 10.07 -5.91
C GLU A 47 -8.80 10.76 -5.23
N GLN A 48 -8.44 11.95 -5.74
CA GLN A 48 -7.34 12.77 -5.24
C GLN A 48 -7.49 14.23 -5.73
N LYS A 49 -6.82 15.18 -5.07
CA LYS A 49 -6.86 16.63 -5.40
C LYS A 49 -5.48 17.25 -5.61
N GLU A 50 -4.47 16.42 -5.75
CA GLU A 50 -3.09 16.84 -5.97
C GLU A 50 -2.89 17.47 -7.35
N THR A 51 -1.85 18.28 -7.47
CA THR A 51 -1.53 18.96 -8.74
C THR A 51 -1.14 17.95 -9.82
N PRO A 52 -1.79 17.97 -11.00
CA PRO A 52 -1.39 17.14 -12.15
C PRO A 52 0.08 17.35 -12.53
N GLY A 53 0.81 16.26 -12.83
CA GLY A 53 2.25 16.31 -13.15
C GLY A 53 3.18 16.47 -11.95
N LEU A 54 2.65 16.59 -10.72
CA LEU A 54 3.41 16.57 -9.47
C LEU A 54 2.85 15.47 -8.55
N GLY A 55 2.00 15.83 -7.59
CA GLY A 55 1.41 14.86 -6.67
C GLY A 55 0.36 13.98 -7.34
N GLY A 56 -0.29 14.45 -8.42
CA GLY A 56 -1.25 13.66 -9.20
C GLY A 56 -0.64 12.40 -9.84
N GLU A 57 0.69 12.33 -9.90
CA GLU A 57 1.45 11.18 -10.40
C GLU A 57 1.29 9.92 -9.53
N VAL A 58 0.63 10.00 -8.35
CA VAL A 58 0.14 8.80 -7.63
C VAL A 58 -0.75 7.90 -8.51
N THR A 59 -1.36 8.44 -9.57
CA THR A 59 -2.18 7.68 -10.53
C THR A 59 -1.37 7.15 -11.73
N ASN A 60 -0.10 7.55 -11.89
CA ASN A 60 0.75 7.20 -13.02
C ASN A 60 1.01 5.67 -13.05
N PRO A 61 0.73 4.99 -14.17
CA PRO A 61 1.01 3.55 -14.31
C PRO A 61 2.46 3.16 -14.03
N ARG A 62 3.45 4.01 -14.35
CA ARG A 62 4.87 3.73 -14.10
C ARG A 62 5.17 3.70 -12.61
N TRP A 63 4.66 4.68 -11.86
CA TRP A 63 4.86 4.74 -10.41
C TRP A 63 4.10 3.61 -9.71
N LYS A 64 2.84 3.35 -10.10
CA LYS A 64 2.08 2.19 -9.60
C LYS A 64 2.77 0.85 -9.88
N GLY A 65 3.48 0.74 -11.00
CA GLY A 65 4.26 -0.44 -11.38
C GLY A 65 5.47 -0.73 -10.48
N LEU A 66 5.82 0.18 -9.56
CA LEU A 66 6.90 -0.04 -8.59
C LEU A 66 6.45 -0.81 -7.33
N TRP A 67 5.14 -0.96 -7.14
CA TRP A 67 4.55 -1.54 -5.93
C TRP A 67 4.42 -3.06 -5.94
N PRO A 68 4.09 -3.74 -7.06
CA PRO A 68 3.99 -5.19 -7.07
C PRO A 68 5.29 -5.88 -6.60
N GLY A 69 5.15 -6.88 -5.72
CA GLY A 69 6.27 -7.64 -5.14
C GLY A 69 6.97 -6.96 -3.95
N LYS A 70 6.54 -5.76 -3.55
CA LYS A 70 6.99 -5.14 -2.29
C LYS A 70 6.38 -5.86 -1.10
N GLN A 71 6.99 -5.75 0.08
CA GLN A 71 6.50 -6.36 1.31
C GLN A 71 6.17 -5.30 2.34
N VAL A 72 4.98 -5.41 2.93
CA VAL A 72 4.46 -4.49 3.94
C VAL A 72 5.25 -4.57 5.25
N TYR A 73 5.48 -5.79 5.74
CA TYR A 73 6.08 -6.05 7.05
C TYR A 73 7.49 -6.63 6.93
N ASP A 74 8.33 -6.34 7.92
CA ASP A 74 9.65 -6.97 8.08
C ASP A 74 9.57 -8.35 8.77
N GLY A 75 10.74 -8.94 9.03
CA GLY A 75 10.84 -10.23 9.74
C GLY A 75 10.37 -10.22 11.21
N ASN A 76 10.14 -9.04 11.79
CA ASN A 76 9.58 -8.89 13.14
C ASN A 76 8.07 -8.65 13.12
N GLY A 77 7.47 -8.49 11.93
CA GLY A 77 6.06 -8.16 11.77
C GLY A 77 5.75 -6.67 11.94
N GLU A 78 6.77 -5.81 11.90
CA GLU A 78 6.60 -4.35 11.94
C GLU A 78 6.44 -3.79 10.52
N VAL A 79 5.70 -2.69 10.37
CA VAL A 79 5.52 -2.04 9.06
C VAL A 79 6.87 -1.49 8.59
N ALA A 80 7.32 -1.96 7.43
CA ALA A 80 8.59 -1.58 6.83
C ALA A 80 8.42 -0.93 5.46
N LEU A 81 7.29 -1.16 4.78
CA LEU A 81 7.00 -0.56 3.49
C LEU A 81 6.88 0.96 3.59
N SER A 82 7.74 1.65 2.86
CA SER A 82 7.84 3.10 2.89
C SER A 82 8.01 3.71 1.49
N VAL A 83 7.48 4.92 1.31
CA VAL A 83 7.72 5.76 0.12
C VAL A 83 8.85 6.73 0.43
N ILE A 84 10.03 6.47 -0.13
CA ILE A 84 11.25 7.21 0.21
C ILE A 84 11.55 8.31 -0.82
N LYS A 85 12.24 9.37 -0.41
CA LYS A 85 12.65 10.42 -1.36
C LYS A 85 13.74 9.88 -2.31
N GLY A 86 13.44 9.83 -3.60
CA GLY A 86 14.37 9.33 -4.63
C GLY A 86 14.03 7.91 -5.04
N VAL A 87 15.06 7.11 -5.35
CA VAL A 87 14.91 5.72 -5.82
C VAL A 87 14.98 4.76 -4.63
N GLY A 88 13.89 4.02 -4.42
CA GLY A 88 13.76 3.03 -3.36
C GLY A 88 14.65 1.81 -3.60
N GLN A 89 15.10 1.20 -2.52
CA GLN A 89 15.93 -0.01 -2.55
C GLN A 89 15.25 -1.19 -1.85
N GLY A 90 15.48 -2.39 -2.38
CA GLY A 90 14.96 -3.63 -1.81
C GLY A 90 13.44 -3.75 -1.91
N VAL A 91 12.88 -4.60 -1.05
CA VAL A 91 11.47 -5.01 -1.09
C VAL A 91 10.55 -4.09 -0.27
N HIS A 92 11.11 -3.22 0.57
CA HIS A 92 10.33 -2.36 1.48
C HIS A 92 10.29 -0.89 1.07
N GLN A 93 10.91 -0.51 -0.05
CA GLN A 93 10.95 0.89 -0.46
C GLN A 93 10.40 1.09 -1.86
N VAL A 94 9.56 2.11 -1.99
CA VAL A 94 9.02 2.60 -3.25
C VAL A 94 9.54 4.02 -3.49
N ASP A 95 9.82 4.33 -4.74
CA ASP A 95 10.27 5.65 -5.15
C ASP A 95 9.26 6.74 -4.78
N GLY A 96 9.77 7.86 -4.30
CA GLY A 96 8.98 9.06 -4.09
C GLY A 96 8.68 9.77 -5.40
N LEU A 97 7.59 10.52 -5.45
CA LEU A 97 7.22 11.34 -6.59
C LEU A 97 8.18 12.52 -6.74
N ALA A 98 8.87 12.59 -7.88
CA ALA A 98 9.80 13.68 -8.19
C ALA A 98 9.07 15.04 -8.13
N GLY A 99 9.60 15.98 -7.35
CA GLY A 99 8.99 17.30 -7.15
C GLY A 99 7.74 17.33 -6.26
N ALA A 100 7.26 16.18 -5.76
CA ALA A 100 6.05 16.05 -4.94
C ALA A 100 6.32 15.31 -3.62
N SER A 101 7.29 15.80 -2.85
CA SER A 101 7.71 15.17 -1.59
C SER A 101 6.61 15.15 -0.52
N LEU A 102 5.73 16.14 -0.49
CA LEU A 102 4.63 16.21 0.48
C LEU A 102 3.55 15.16 0.18
N THR A 103 3.16 15.01 -1.09
CA THR A 103 2.26 13.93 -1.52
C THR A 103 2.87 12.56 -1.23
N SER A 104 4.17 12.37 -1.53
CA SER A 104 4.89 11.13 -1.26
C SER A 104 4.83 10.76 0.23
N ARG A 105 5.09 11.74 1.11
CA ARG A 105 4.95 11.56 2.57
C ARG A 105 3.51 11.25 2.99
N GLY A 106 2.52 11.83 2.30
CA GLY A 106 1.12 11.52 2.53
C GLY A 106 0.80 10.05 2.27
N VAL A 107 1.32 9.49 1.17
CA VAL A 107 1.20 8.05 0.87
C VAL A 107 1.95 7.20 1.89
N ASP A 108 3.18 7.59 2.26
CA ASP A 108 3.98 6.90 3.28
C ASP A 108 3.24 6.79 4.63
N ASN A 109 2.72 7.92 5.12
CA ASN A 109 1.94 7.97 6.36
C ASN A 109 0.65 7.14 6.27
N LEU A 110 0.01 7.11 5.09
CA LEU A 110 -1.18 6.29 4.85
C LEU A 110 -0.83 4.81 5.00
N ILE A 111 0.29 4.34 4.43
CA ILE A 111 0.73 2.94 4.56
C ILE A 111 1.02 2.61 6.03
N GLU A 112 1.83 3.42 6.69
CA GLU A 112 2.20 3.26 8.10
C GLU A 112 0.95 3.14 8.99
N TYR A 113 -0.04 4.02 8.79
CA TYR A 113 -1.26 4.00 9.58
C TYR A 113 -2.13 2.77 9.29
N TRP A 114 -2.45 2.53 8.02
CA TRP A 114 -3.41 1.49 7.66
C TRP A 114 -2.85 0.08 7.82
N MET A 115 -1.54 -0.12 7.68
CA MET A 115 -0.91 -1.42 7.92
C MET A 115 -0.50 -1.59 9.38
N GLY A 116 -0.41 -0.50 10.14
CA GLY A 116 -0.06 -0.51 11.55
C GLY A 116 -1.17 -1.03 12.49
N PRO A 117 -0.92 -0.96 13.81
CA PRO A 117 -1.80 -1.53 14.85
C PRO A 117 -3.16 -0.84 14.97
N LYS A 118 -3.33 0.36 14.39
CA LYS A 118 -4.59 1.12 14.39
C LYS A 118 -5.42 0.92 13.12
N GLY A 119 -4.87 0.23 12.11
CA GLY A 119 -5.53 -0.05 10.84
C GLY A 119 -5.87 -1.53 10.68
N PHE A 120 -5.55 -2.08 9.52
CA PHE A 120 -5.74 -3.47 9.14
C PHE A 120 -4.68 -4.43 9.69
N GLY A 121 -3.59 -3.96 10.31
CA GLY A 121 -2.55 -4.83 10.87
C GLY A 121 -3.09 -5.99 11.72
N PRO A 122 -3.95 -5.73 12.74
CA PRO A 122 -4.56 -6.79 13.54
C PRO A 122 -5.48 -7.73 12.73
N PHE A 123 -6.20 -7.19 11.75
CA PHE A 123 -7.07 -7.98 10.87
C PHE A 123 -6.26 -8.94 10.01
N LEU A 124 -5.20 -8.45 9.35
CA LEU A 124 -4.32 -9.26 8.51
C LEU A 124 -3.62 -10.35 9.32
N LYS A 125 -3.11 -10.02 10.50
CA LYS A 125 -2.49 -10.99 11.40
C LYS A 125 -3.45 -12.10 11.82
N ASN A 126 -4.70 -11.77 12.15
CA ASN A 126 -5.70 -12.77 12.53
C ASN A 126 -6.09 -13.64 11.34
N LEU A 127 -6.25 -13.04 10.16
CA LEU A 127 -6.60 -13.75 8.94
C LEU A 127 -5.51 -14.77 8.56
N THR A 128 -4.24 -14.35 8.50
CA THR A 128 -3.14 -15.24 8.12
C THR A 128 -2.91 -16.36 9.13
N ASN A 129 -3.04 -16.07 10.43
CA ASN A 129 -2.99 -17.10 11.48
C ASN A 129 -4.11 -18.14 11.32
N SER A 130 -5.32 -17.73 10.92
CA SER A 130 -6.45 -18.65 10.71
C SER A 130 -6.30 -19.54 9.48
N LEU A 131 -5.51 -19.11 8.49
CA LEU A 131 -5.21 -19.89 7.29
C LEU A 131 -4.04 -20.87 7.51
N ALA A 132 -3.18 -20.60 8.49
CA ALA A 132 -2.02 -21.41 8.80
C ALA A 132 -2.30 -22.56 9.80
N GLY A 133 -3.45 -22.54 10.47
CA GLY A 133 -3.90 -23.55 11.44
C GLY A 133 -4.95 -24.48 10.88
#